data_AF-G4WR80-F1
#
_entry.id   AF-G4WR80-F1
#
_cell.length_a   1.000
_cell.length_b   1.000
_cell.length_c   1.000
_cell.angle_alpha   90.00
_cell.angle_beta   90.00
_cell.angle_gamma   90.00
#
_symmetry.space_group_name_H-M   'P 1'
#
loop_
_entity.id
_entity.type
_entity.pdbx_description
1 polymer ?
#
loop_
_entity_poly.entity_id
_entity_poly.type
_entity_poly.pdbx_seq_one_letter_code
_entity_poly.pdbx_strand_id
1 'polypeptide(L)'
;MAVLFLPSSSQCLFLALMLFLTNISAQIQQLSRTNFTCPVDSPPSCETYVTYIAQSPNFLSLTNISNLFDISSLSISKASNIDEDSKLIPNQVLLVPVTCGCTENRSFANISYSIKTDDYYKLISATLFQNLTNYLEMEDANPSLNPNLLPLDAKVVAPLFCRCPSKNQLNKGIKYLITYVWEANDNVTIVSSKFSASQGDMLTQNNFTDAANLPILIPVTNLPKLDQPSPSGSISSSKKLPVIIGISLGSAFFIVVLTLSLVYVYCLKMKRLNRSTSLAETA
;
A
#
# COMPACT_ATOMS: atom_id res chain seq x y z
N MET A 1 22.73 -48.90 -17.76
CA MET A 1 22.04 -48.89 -16.45
C MET A 1 21.65 -47.44 -16.15
N ALA A 2 20.39 -47.08 -16.35
CA ALA A 2 19.86 -45.79 -15.97
C ALA A 2 18.90 -46.03 -14.80
N VAL A 3 19.33 -45.72 -13.58
CA VAL A 3 18.49 -45.82 -12.39
C VAL A 3 17.65 -44.55 -12.35
N LEU A 4 16.40 -44.64 -12.77
CA LEU A 4 15.40 -43.60 -12.59
C LEU A 4 14.93 -43.64 -11.13
N PHE A 5 15.48 -42.74 -10.31
CA PHE A 5 14.97 -42.51 -8.96
C PHE A 5 13.63 -41.78 -9.05
N LEU A 6 12.54 -42.45 -8.70
CA LEU A 6 11.25 -41.79 -8.44
C LEU A 6 11.32 -41.10 -7.08
N PRO A 7 11.09 -39.77 -6.98
CA PRO A 7 11.11 -39.08 -5.71
C PRO A 7 9.98 -39.58 -4.79
N SER A 8 10.26 -39.65 -3.48
CA SER A 8 9.29 -40.17 -2.50
C SER A 8 8.14 -39.18 -2.30
N SER A 9 6.96 -39.68 -1.92
CA SER A 9 5.75 -38.86 -1.68
C SER A 9 5.98 -37.71 -0.70
N SER A 10 6.93 -37.84 0.22
CA SER A 10 7.30 -36.80 1.18
C SER A 10 8.08 -35.65 0.53
N GLN A 11 8.87 -35.93 -0.51
CA GLN A 11 9.64 -34.91 -1.24
C GLN A 11 8.75 -34.07 -2.15
N CYS A 12 7.73 -34.67 -2.77
CA CYS A 12 6.74 -33.92 -3.55
C CYS A 12 5.87 -33.00 -2.67
N LEU A 13 5.54 -33.42 -1.45
CA LEU A 13 4.79 -32.60 -0.50
C LEU A 13 5.62 -31.41 0.01
N PHE A 14 6.92 -31.63 0.25
CA PHE A 14 7.86 -30.57 0.60
C PHE A 14 8.06 -29.59 -0.57
N LEU A 15 8.18 -30.08 -1.81
CA LEU A 15 8.26 -29.23 -3.00
C LEU A 15 6.99 -28.42 -3.20
N ALA A 16 5.81 -29.03 -2.98
CA ALA A 16 4.53 -28.33 -3.04
C ALA A 16 4.42 -27.27 -1.95
N LEU A 17 4.84 -27.57 -0.71
CA LEU A 17 4.85 -26.60 0.39
C LEU A 17 5.82 -25.45 0.13
N MET A 18 7.00 -25.72 -0.45
CA MET A 18 7.93 -24.69 -0.92
C MET A 18 7.33 -23.87 -2.06
N LEU A 19 6.61 -24.49 -3.01
CA LEU A 19 5.88 -23.79 -4.08
C LEU A 19 4.73 -22.92 -3.53
N PHE A 20 4.04 -23.36 -2.47
CA PHE A 20 3.03 -22.59 -1.75
C PHE A 20 3.65 -21.44 -0.94
N LEU A 21 4.86 -21.61 -0.38
CA LEU A 21 5.61 -20.55 0.29
C LEU A 21 6.24 -19.55 -0.70
N THR A 22 6.60 -19.98 -1.91
CA THR A 22 7.06 -19.06 -2.98
C THR A 22 5.93 -18.26 -3.64
N ASN A 23 4.67 -18.58 -3.34
CA ASN A 23 3.50 -17.79 -3.74
C ASN A 23 3.15 -16.68 -2.75
N ILE A 24 3.97 -16.44 -1.72
CA ILE A 24 4.08 -15.10 -1.16
C ILE A 24 4.77 -14.30 -2.26
N SER A 25 3.97 -13.75 -3.17
CA SER A 25 4.42 -12.78 -4.16
C SER A 25 5.33 -11.80 -3.42
N ALA A 26 6.63 -11.85 -3.73
CA ALA A 26 7.52 -10.76 -3.45
C ALA A 26 6.88 -9.58 -4.18
N GLN A 27 6.15 -8.73 -3.45
CA GLN A 27 5.77 -7.43 -3.96
C GLN A 27 7.10 -6.73 -4.24
N ILE A 28 7.51 -6.75 -5.50
CA ILE A 28 8.46 -5.79 -6.03
C ILE A 28 7.87 -4.44 -5.63
N GLN A 29 8.51 -3.75 -4.69
CA GLN A 29 8.10 -2.42 -4.30
C GLN A 29 8.17 -1.57 -5.56
N GLN A 30 7.00 -1.23 -6.09
CA GLN A 30 6.88 -0.42 -7.28
C GLN A 30 7.44 0.95 -6.94
N LEU A 31 8.53 1.30 -7.63
CA LEU A 31 8.97 2.68 -7.74
C LEU A 31 7.78 3.51 -8.23
N SER A 32 7.52 4.64 -7.57
CA SER A 32 6.43 5.54 -7.96
C SER A 32 6.48 5.79 -9.47
N ARG A 33 5.44 5.33 -10.19
CA ARG A 33 5.36 5.51 -11.65
C ARG A 33 4.94 6.95 -12.00
N THR A 34 4.27 7.64 -11.07
CA THR A 34 4.13 9.09 -11.11
C THR A 34 5.51 9.70 -10.88
N ASN A 35 6.01 10.40 -11.89
CA ASN A 35 7.32 11.03 -11.80
C ASN A 35 7.21 12.30 -10.97
N PHE A 36 7.70 12.28 -9.73
CA PHE A 36 7.76 13.45 -8.85
C PHE A 36 8.98 14.32 -9.14
N THR A 37 9.12 14.70 -10.40
CA THR A 37 10.13 15.64 -10.89
C THR A 37 9.68 17.08 -10.77
N CYS A 38 10.63 17.99 -10.88
CA CYS A 38 10.32 19.42 -10.98
C CYS A 38 10.02 19.79 -12.44
N PRO A 39 8.80 20.22 -12.79
CA PRO A 39 8.59 20.87 -14.07
C PRO A 39 9.50 22.10 -14.22
N VAL A 40 10.11 22.29 -15.39
CA VAL A 40 10.92 23.48 -15.69
C VAL A 40 10.06 24.76 -15.63
N ASP A 41 8.76 24.62 -15.87
CA ASP A 41 7.80 25.71 -15.93
C ASP A 41 6.95 25.86 -14.65
N SER A 42 7.27 25.17 -13.56
CA SER A 42 6.64 25.38 -12.25
C SER A 42 7.45 26.33 -11.37
N PRO A 43 6.83 26.97 -10.36
CA PRO A 43 7.59 27.67 -9.33
C PRO A 43 8.53 26.70 -8.57
N PRO A 44 9.63 27.21 -7.97
CA PRO A 44 10.60 26.39 -7.24
C PRO A 44 10.03 25.82 -5.93
N SER A 45 8.99 26.44 -5.39
CA SER A 45 8.24 25.99 -4.23
C SER A 45 6.78 26.44 -4.33
N CYS A 46 5.88 25.71 -3.67
CA CYS A 46 4.46 26.02 -3.59
C CYS A 46 3.82 25.36 -2.36
N GLU A 47 2.73 25.96 -1.88
CA GLU A 47 1.84 25.34 -0.91
C GLU A 47 0.94 24.33 -1.62
N THR A 48 0.90 23.10 -1.11
CA THR A 48 -0.01 22.05 -1.58
C THR A 48 -0.41 21.14 -0.42
N TYR A 49 -1.06 20.01 -0.71
CA TYR A 49 -1.56 19.10 0.31
C TYR A 49 -1.16 17.67 -0.03
N VAL A 50 -0.92 16.88 1.02
CA VAL A 50 -0.92 15.42 0.94
C VAL A 50 -2.14 14.91 1.69
N THR A 51 -2.60 13.72 1.33
CA THR A 51 -3.70 13.07 2.06
C THR A 51 -3.16 12.16 3.14
N TYR A 52 -3.75 12.18 4.31
CA TYR A 52 -3.49 11.19 5.35
C TYR A 52 -4.78 10.45 5.72
N ILE A 53 -4.72 9.14 5.78
CA ILE A 53 -5.86 8.30 6.18
C ILE A 53 -5.73 8.01 7.66
N ALA A 54 -6.70 8.41 8.49
CA ALA A 54 -6.66 8.15 9.93
C ALA A 54 -6.62 6.64 10.22
N GLN A 55 -5.65 6.21 11.04
CA GLN A 55 -5.39 4.79 11.32
C GLN A 55 -5.45 4.48 12.82
N SER A 56 -6.21 3.45 13.16
CA SER A 56 -6.27 2.91 14.52
C SER A 56 -4.99 2.13 14.87
N PRO A 57 -4.52 2.16 16.13
CA PRO A 57 -5.04 2.96 17.24
C PRO A 57 -4.38 4.33 17.39
N ASN A 58 -3.20 4.54 16.79
CA ASN A 58 -2.29 5.62 17.15
C ASN A 58 -2.55 6.95 16.44
N PHE A 59 -3.27 6.95 15.31
CA PHE A 59 -3.50 8.12 14.47
C PHE A 59 -5.00 8.40 14.31
N LEU A 60 -5.71 8.43 15.44
CA LEU A 60 -7.13 8.77 15.55
C LEU A 60 -7.38 10.14 16.24
N SER A 61 -6.34 10.96 16.36
CA SER A 61 -6.44 12.35 16.82
C SER A 61 -5.66 13.27 15.88
N LEU A 62 -6.11 14.52 15.73
CA LEU A 62 -5.38 15.51 14.96
C LEU A 62 -4.03 15.85 15.55
N THR A 63 -3.86 15.79 16.88
CA THR A 63 -2.58 16.01 17.55
C THR A 63 -1.54 14.96 17.17
N ASN A 64 -1.91 13.67 17.13
CA ASN A 64 -0.96 12.61 16.77
C ASN A 64 -0.50 12.74 15.31
N ILE A 65 -1.42 13.10 14.41
CA ILE A 65 -1.11 13.30 12.99
C ILE A 65 -0.30 14.58 12.81
N SER A 66 -0.69 15.69 13.45
CA SER A 66 0.03 16.96 13.33
C SER A 66 1.46 16.85 13.86
N ASN A 67 1.69 16.10 14.95
CA ASN A 67 3.02 15.78 15.46
C ASN A 67 3.85 14.93 14.49
N LEU A 68 3.23 14.05 13.70
CA LEU A 68 3.93 13.25 12.69
C LEU A 68 4.44 14.13 11.54
N PHE A 69 3.66 15.13 11.14
CA PHE A 69 3.99 16.05 10.04
C PHE A 69 4.71 17.32 10.50
N ASP A 70 4.96 17.48 11.80
CA ASP A 70 5.55 18.68 12.41
C ASP A 70 4.80 19.98 12.06
N ILE A 71 3.46 19.93 12.13
CA ILE A 71 2.57 21.07 11.87
C ILE A 71 1.53 21.23 12.98
N SER A 72 0.73 22.31 12.92
CA SER A 72 -0.37 22.54 13.87
C SER A 72 -1.61 21.70 13.55
N SER A 73 -2.31 21.22 14.58
CA SER A 73 -3.61 20.54 14.42
C SER A 73 -4.65 21.45 13.75
N LEU A 74 -4.66 22.74 14.08
CA LEU A 74 -5.47 23.78 13.42
C LEU A 74 -5.26 23.85 11.90
N SER A 75 -4.03 23.64 11.41
CA SER A 75 -3.76 23.64 9.97
C SER A 75 -4.47 22.48 9.27
N ILE A 76 -4.45 21.29 9.87
CA ILE A 76 -5.13 20.09 9.34
C ILE A 76 -6.65 20.25 9.45
N SER A 77 -7.15 20.76 10.58
CA SER A 77 -8.58 20.94 10.82
C SER A 77 -9.21 21.90 9.80
N LYS A 78 -8.57 23.05 9.56
CA LYS A 78 -8.97 24.01 8.52
C LYS A 78 -8.91 23.41 7.12
N ALA A 79 -7.83 22.71 6.79
CA ALA A 79 -7.67 22.11 5.47
C ALA A 79 -8.71 21.01 5.19
N SER A 80 -9.05 20.21 6.22
CA SER A 80 -9.99 19.09 6.11
C SER A 80 -11.45 19.48 6.41
N ASN A 81 -11.69 20.73 6.79
CA ASN A 81 -13.00 21.26 7.19
C ASN A 81 -13.66 20.43 8.32
N ILE A 82 -12.91 20.22 9.41
CA ILE A 82 -13.36 19.55 10.64
C ILE A 82 -13.00 20.37 11.87
N ASP A 83 -13.62 20.06 13.02
CA ASP A 83 -13.26 20.69 14.28
C ASP A 83 -11.89 20.22 14.77
N GLU A 84 -11.10 21.11 15.38
CA GLU A 84 -9.75 20.82 15.85
C GLU A 84 -9.69 19.73 16.93
N ASP A 85 -10.74 19.62 17.74
CA ASP A 85 -10.88 18.61 18.80
C ASP A 85 -11.62 17.35 18.33
N SER A 86 -11.85 17.21 17.01
CA SER A 86 -12.56 16.05 16.46
C SER A 86 -11.82 14.76 16.76
N LYS A 87 -12.54 13.79 17.33
CA LYS A 87 -12.07 12.41 17.36
C LYS A 87 -12.21 11.81 15.96
N LEU A 88 -11.09 11.39 15.39
CA LEU A 88 -11.08 10.78 14.07
C LEU A 88 -11.53 9.32 14.16
N ILE A 89 -12.09 8.83 13.05
CA ILE A 89 -12.43 7.42 12.89
C ILE A 89 -11.54 6.75 11.84
N PRO A 90 -11.34 5.43 11.89
CA PRO A 90 -10.52 4.73 10.91
C PRO A 90 -10.99 4.96 9.48
N ASN A 91 -10.04 5.08 8.55
CA ASN A 91 -10.27 5.33 7.11
C ASN A 91 -10.81 6.73 6.77
N GLN A 92 -10.88 7.64 7.74
CA GLN A 92 -11.18 9.04 7.49
C GLN A 92 -10.02 9.72 6.77
N VAL A 93 -10.29 10.38 5.64
CA VAL A 93 -9.25 11.07 4.86
C VAL A 93 -9.13 12.53 5.29
N LEU A 94 -7.90 12.96 5.54
CA LEU A 94 -7.54 14.31 5.92
C LEU A 94 -6.63 14.93 4.87
N LEU A 95 -6.74 16.25 4.71
CA LEU A 95 -5.79 17.07 3.96
C LEU A 95 -4.76 17.62 4.93
N VAL A 96 -3.50 17.31 4.67
CA VAL A 96 -2.35 17.78 5.43
C VAL A 96 -1.61 18.79 4.56
N PRO A 97 -1.56 20.08 4.94
CA PRO A 97 -0.84 21.09 4.18
C PRO A 97 0.67 20.84 4.26
N VAL A 98 1.34 21.01 3.13
CA VAL A 98 2.80 20.89 3.01
C VAL A 98 3.35 21.96 2.07
N THR A 99 4.55 22.44 2.37
CA THR A 99 5.33 23.27 1.44
C THR A 99 6.15 22.34 0.55
N CYS A 100 5.77 22.26 -0.71
CA CYS A 100 6.46 21.44 -1.70
C CYS A 100 7.62 22.23 -2.31
N GLY A 101 8.83 21.69 -2.22
CA GLY A 101 10.02 22.26 -2.82
C GLY A 101 10.57 21.42 -3.97
N CYS A 102 11.47 22.02 -4.73
CA CYS A 102 12.29 21.32 -5.71
C CYS A 102 13.75 21.24 -5.23
N THR A 103 14.35 20.06 -5.29
CA THR A 103 15.79 19.85 -5.04
C THR A 103 16.32 18.84 -6.05
N GLU A 104 17.34 19.22 -6.82
CA GLU A 104 18.01 18.32 -7.78
C GLU A 104 17.05 17.58 -8.74
N ASN A 105 16.07 18.32 -9.29
CA ASN A 105 15.01 17.81 -10.17
C ASN A 105 14.01 16.86 -9.50
N ARG A 106 14.05 16.72 -8.17
CA ARG A 106 13.09 15.96 -7.37
C ARG A 106 12.19 16.92 -6.59
N SER A 107 10.90 16.63 -6.53
CA SER A 107 9.93 17.49 -5.86
C SER A 107 9.42 16.82 -4.58
N PHE A 108 9.73 17.43 -3.44
CA PHE A 108 9.46 16.87 -2.12
C PHE A 108 9.01 17.91 -1.11
N ALA A 109 8.24 17.46 -0.12
CA ALA A 109 8.03 18.14 1.14
C ALA A 109 8.75 17.37 2.24
N ASN A 110 9.80 17.97 2.81
CA ASN A 110 10.65 17.30 3.79
C ASN A 110 10.02 17.39 5.19
N ILE A 111 9.76 16.23 5.80
CA ILE A 111 9.25 16.12 7.16
C ILE A 111 10.35 15.56 8.07
N SER A 112 10.54 16.14 9.25
CA SER A 112 11.49 15.62 10.24
C SER A 112 10.80 14.58 11.13
N TYR A 113 11.40 13.40 11.25
CA TYR A 113 10.90 12.32 12.10
C TYR A 113 11.98 11.85 13.08
N SER A 114 11.61 11.60 14.33
CA SER A 114 12.48 10.98 15.32
C SER A 114 12.29 9.47 15.30
N ILE A 115 13.37 8.73 15.04
CA ILE A 115 13.40 7.27 15.05
C ILE A 115 12.96 6.73 16.42
N LYS A 116 12.05 5.77 16.40
CA LYS A 116 11.58 5.02 17.56
C LYS A 116 12.14 3.60 17.56
N THR A 117 11.90 2.87 18.64
CA THR A 117 12.24 1.45 18.72
C THR A 117 11.59 0.66 17.58
N ASP A 118 12.36 -0.24 16.98
CA ASP A 118 11.97 -1.11 15.86
C ASP A 118 11.66 -0.40 14.52
N ASP A 119 11.94 0.89 14.42
CA ASP A 119 11.80 1.62 13.16
C ASP A 119 12.89 1.22 12.15
N TYR A 120 12.46 1.10 10.90
CA TYR A 120 13.31 1.02 9.71
C TYR A 120 12.61 1.72 8.55
N TYR A 121 13.36 2.22 7.57
CA TYR A 121 12.81 3.11 6.53
C TYR A 121 11.63 2.52 5.75
N LYS A 122 11.62 1.22 5.50
CA LYS A 122 10.49 0.54 4.83
C LYS A 122 9.23 0.49 5.70
N LEU A 123 9.35 0.31 7.02
CA LEU A 123 8.19 0.40 7.92
C LEU A 123 7.66 1.82 7.97
N ILE A 124 8.55 2.80 8.17
CA ILE A 124 8.20 4.21 8.27
C ILE A 124 7.50 4.69 6.99
N SER A 125 8.11 4.46 5.82
CA SER A 125 7.53 4.90 4.55
C SER A 125 6.19 4.23 4.23
N ALA A 126 6.07 2.92 4.42
CA ALA A 126 4.89 2.17 4.00
C ALA A 126 3.71 2.27 4.98
N THR A 127 3.98 2.34 6.29
CA THR A 127 2.94 2.32 7.32
C THR A 127 2.70 3.69 7.92
N LEU A 128 3.76 4.34 8.40
CA LEU A 128 3.65 5.60 9.12
C LEU A 128 3.27 6.75 8.18
N PHE A 129 3.97 6.87 7.04
CA PHE A 129 3.68 7.83 5.98
C PHE A 129 2.81 7.27 4.85
N GLN A 130 2.29 6.04 4.99
CA GLN A 130 1.25 5.48 4.10
C GLN A 130 1.61 5.47 2.60
N ASN A 131 2.88 5.27 2.25
CA ASN A 131 3.42 5.37 0.89
C ASN A 131 3.41 6.78 0.27
N LEU A 132 3.26 7.84 1.07
CA LEU A 132 3.54 9.23 0.64
C LEU A 132 5.02 9.49 0.39
N THR A 133 5.89 8.57 0.82
CA THR A 133 7.31 8.48 0.47
C THR A 133 7.65 7.00 0.27
N ASN A 134 8.89 6.69 -0.15
CA ASN A 134 9.37 5.32 -0.17
C ASN A 134 10.73 5.21 0.54
N TYR A 135 11.11 3.99 0.92
CA TYR A 135 12.32 3.77 1.70
C TYR A 135 13.61 4.17 0.98
N LEU A 136 13.66 4.07 -0.36
CA LEU A 136 14.82 4.51 -1.14
C LEU A 136 15.00 6.03 -1.06
N GLU A 137 13.89 6.78 -1.06
CA GLU A 137 13.94 8.23 -0.85
C GLU A 137 14.40 8.59 0.56
N MET A 138 13.95 7.83 1.55
CA MET A 138 14.42 8.02 2.92
C MET A 138 15.92 7.71 3.06
N GLU A 139 16.42 6.67 2.40
CA GLU A 139 17.86 6.35 2.39
C GLU A 139 18.69 7.46 1.73
N ASP A 140 18.27 7.92 0.55
CA ASP A 140 18.94 8.98 -0.21
C ASP A 140 18.95 10.32 0.55
N ALA A 141 17.84 10.65 1.23
CA ALA A 141 17.74 11.88 2.03
C ALA A 141 18.53 11.83 3.34
N ASN A 142 19.02 10.67 3.78
CA ASN A 142 19.72 10.49 5.05
C ASN A 142 21.05 9.72 4.90
N PRO A 143 21.98 10.20 4.05
CA PRO A 143 23.18 9.45 3.65
C PRO A 143 24.19 9.21 4.78
N SER A 144 24.06 9.93 5.91
CA SER A 144 24.93 9.78 7.08
C SER A 144 24.50 8.65 8.03
N LEU A 145 23.34 8.03 7.81
CA LEU A 145 22.80 6.98 8.67
C LEU A 145 22.86 5.62 7.99
N ASN A 146 23.10 4.58 8.78
CA ASN A 146 23.03 3.21 8.28
C ASN A 146 21.57 2.75 8.24
N PRO A 147 20.99 2.43 7.07
CA PRO A 147 19.57 2.03 6.97
C PRO A 147 19.22 0.75 7.74
N ASN A 148 20.21 -0.10 8.04
CA ASN A 148 20.03 -1.33 8.80
C ASN A 148 20.17 -1.13 10.31
N LEU A 149 20.63 0.05 10.75
CA LEU A 149 20.85 0.36 12.15
C LEU A 149 20.55 1.84 12.41
N LEU A 150 19.26 2.15 12.56
CA LEU A 150 18.79 3.48 12.89
C LEU A 150 18.90 3.72 14.41
N PRO A 151 19.68 4.70 14.86
CA PRO A 151 19.78 5.00 16.30
C PRO A 151 18.46 5.57 16.82
N LEU A 152 18.08 5.20 18.05
CA LEU A 152 16.93 5.77 18.73
C LEU A 152 17.06 7.30 18.83
N ASP A 153 15.94 8.01 18.66
CA ASP A 153 15.81 9.47 18.68
C ASP A 153 16.58 10.22 17.59
N ALA A 154 17.32 9.51 16.71
CA ALA A 154 17.94 10.12 15.54
C ALA A 154 16.88 10.82 14.70
N LYS A 155 17.18 12.05 14.27
CA LYS A 155 16.32 12.80 13.36
C LYS A 155 16.61 12.38 11.94
N VAL A 156 15.58 11.90 11.24
CA VAL A 156 15.62 11.57 9.82
C VAL A 156 14.69 12.48 9.03
N VAL A 157 15.03 12.71 7.78
CA VAL A 157 14.17 13.39 6.80
C VAL A 157 13.32 12.36 6.08
N ALA A 158 12.01 12.54 6.10
CA ALA A 158 11.04 11.83 5.27
C ALA A 158 10.62 12.76 4.11
N PRO A 159 11.19 12.59 2.91
CA PRO A 159 10.82 13.40 1.74
C PRO A 159 9.49 12.90 1.16
N LEU A 160 8.40 13.60 1.46
CA LEU A 160 7.08 13.26 0.93
C LEU A 160 6.96 13.71 -0.52
N PHE A 161 6.44 12.83 -1.37
CA PHE A 161 6.17 13.12 -2.76
C PHE A 161 5.14 14.24 -2.90
N CYS A 162 5.48 15.27 -3.66
CA CYS A 162 4.59 16.39 -3.98
C CYS A 162 4.99 17.02 -5.31
N ARG A 163 4.18 17.92 -5.85
CA ARG A 163 4.54 18.66 -7.05
C ARG A 163 3.85 20.02 -7.08
N CYS A 164 4.54 21.00 -7.66
CA CYS A 164 3.93 22.29 -7.94
C CYS A 164 3.20 22.31 -9.29
N PRO A 165 2.04 23.00 -9.39
CA PRO A 165 1.37 23.19 -10.66
C PRO A 165 2.29 23.87 -11.67
N SER A 166 2.26 23.40 -12.92
CA SER A 166 2.96 24.05 -14.02
C SER A 166 2.30 25.38 -14.40
N LYS A 167 3.00 26.27 -15.12
CA LYS A 167 2.40 27.52 -15.64
C LYS A 167 1.11 27.28 -16.42
N ASN A 168 1.07 26.22 -17.24
CA ASN A 168 -0.13 25.87 -18.00
C ASN A 168 -1.29 25.45 -17.06
N GLN A 169 -1.01 24.69 -16.01
CA GLN A 169 -2.00 24.30 -15.02
C GLN A 169 -2.54 25.51 -14.24
N LEU A 170 -1.65 26.42 -13.82
CA LEU A 170 -2.03 27.67 -13.17
C LEU A 170 -2.92 28.53 -14.07
N ASN A 171 -2.60 28.61 -15.38
CA ASN A 171 -3.43 29.33 -16.35
C ASN A 171 -4.81 28.70 -16.56
N LYS A 172 -4.94 27.38 -16.36
CA LYS A 172 -6.23 26.66 -16.32
C LYS A 172 -6.96 26.81 -14.98
N GLY A 173 -6.37 27.51 -14.02
CA GLY A 173 -6.95 27.73 -12.69
C GLY A 173 -6.69 26.59 -11.70
N ILE A 174 -5.86 25.60 -12.02
CA ILE A 174 -5.42 24.56 -11.05
C ILE A 174 -4.51 25.24 -10.05
N LYS A 175 -4.92 25.26 -8.78
CA LYS A 175 -4.18 25.91 -7.69
C LYS A 175 -3.30 24.92 -6.94
N TYR A 176 -3.73 23.68 -6.80
CA TYR A 176 -3.05 22.65 -6.03
C TYR A 176 -2.97 21.34 -6.79
N LEU A 177 -1.87 20.61 -6.58
CA LEU A 177 -1.75 19.20 -6.96
C LEU A 177 -1.66 18.39 -5.65
N ILE A 178 -2.81 17.84 -5.22
CA ILE A 178 -2.89 17.10 -3.96
C ILE A 178 -2.28 15.72 -4.15
N THR A 179 -1.32 15.32 -3.31
CA THR A 179 -0.78 13.95 -3.37
C THR A 179 -1.70 12.98 -2.64
N TYR A 180 -2.23 11.99 -3.36
CA TYR A 180 -3.10 10.93 -2.82
C TYR A 180 -2.49 9.56 -3.13
N VAL A 181 -2.50 8.64 -2.17
CA VAL A 181 -2.07 7.26 -2.39
C VAL A 181 -3.25 6.44 -2.85
N TRP A 182 -3.16 5.89 -4.06
CA TRP A 182 -4.26 5.17 -4.70
C TRP A 182 -4.59 3.87 -3.95
N GLU A 183 -5.84 3.70 -3.58
CA GLU A 183 -6.34 2.55 -2.83
C GLU A 183 -6.86 1.45 -3.76
N ALA A 184 -6.94 0.21 -3.25
CA ALA A 184 -7.25 -0.97 -4.06
C ALA A 184 -8.63 -0.94 -4.77
N ASN A 185 -9.59 -0.17 -4.26
CA ASN A 185 -10.93 -0.06 -4.83
C ASN A 185 -11.16 1.27 -5.57
N ASP A 186 -10.11 2.06 -5.75
CA ASP A 186 -10.24 3.36 -6.42
C ASP A 186 -10.43 3.22 -7.92
N ASN A 187 -11.19 4.17 -8.44
CA ASN A 187 -11.21 4.47 -9.87
C ASN A 187 -11.26 5.99 -10.06
N VAL A 188 -10.95 6.43 -11.28
CA VAL A 188 -10.83 7.86 -11.60
C VAL A 188 -12.13 8.60 -11.29
N THR A 189 -13.29 8.00 -11.55
CA THR A 189 -14.59 8.62 -11.27
C THR A 189 -14.83 8.83 -9.77
N ILE A 190 -14.58 7.81 -8.92
CA ILE A 190 -14.75 7.91 -7.47
C ILE A 190 -13.80 8.96 -6.88
N VAL A 191 -12.52 8.89 -7.22
CA VAL A 191 -11.49 9.78 -6.67
C VAL A 191 -11.70 11.21 -7.17
N SER A 192 -12.01 11.40 -8.46
CA SER A 192 -12.31 12.74 -8.99
C SER A 192 -13.51 13.38 -8.30
N SER A 193 -14.58 12.62 -8.03
CA SER A 193 -15.73 13.12 -7.27
C SER A 193 -15.33 13.49 -5.84
N LYS A 194 -14.58 12.63 -5.15
CA LYS A 194 -14.11 12.84 -3.77
C LYS A 194 -13.32 14.14 -3.59
N PHE A 195 -12.48 14.47 -4.56
CA PHE A 195 -11.65 15.68 -4.53
C PHE A 195 -12.21 16.83 -5.39
N SER A 196 -13.44 16.71 -5.92
CA SER A 196 -14.01 17.69 -6.86
C SER A 196 -13.06 18.06 -8.01
N ALA A 197 -12.30 17.08 -8.50
CA ALA A 197 -11.31 17.21 -9.53
C ALA A 197 -11.87 16.85 -10.91
N SER A 198 -11.26 17.38 -11.97
CA SER A 198 -11.58 17.02 -13.35
C SER A 198 -10.97 15.65 -13.69
N GLN A 199 -11.79 14.71 -14.16
CA GLN A 199 -11.30 13.39 -14.61
C GLN A 199 -10.27 13.53 -15.73
N GLY A 200 -10.48 14.45 -16.67
CA GLY A 200 -9.56 14.69 -17.79
C GLY A 200 -8.20 15.21 -17.32
N ASP A 201 -8.19 16.12 -16.34
CA ASP A 201 -6.94 16.63 -15.77
C ASP A 201 -6.23 15.54 -14.96
N MET A 202 -6.97 14.70 -14.21
CA MET A 202 -6.39 13.54 -13.51
C MET A 202 -5.75 12.53 -14.47
N LEU A 203 -6.42 12.20 -15.58
CA LEU A 203 -5.94 11.29 -16.61
C LEU A 203 -4.71 11.83 -17.35
N THR A 204 -4.64 13.16 -17.53
CA THR A 204 -3.48 13.81 -18.14
C THR A 204 -2.29 13.86 -17.17
N GLN A 205 -2.57 14.03 -15.88
CA GLN A 205 -1.56 14.21 -14.85
C GLN A 205 -0.89 12.91 -14.41
N ASN A 206 -1.60 11.77 -14.46
CA ASN A 206 -1.15 10.52 -13.85
C ASN A 206 -1.22 9.34 -14.82
N ASN A 207 -0.43 8.31 -14.51
CA ASN A 207 -0.56 7.00 -15.11
C ASN A 207 -1.18 6.03 -14.10
N PHE A 208 -2.39 5.55 -14.38
CA PHE A 208 -3.14 4.66 -13.48
C PHE A 208 -2.81 3.16 -13.65
N THR A 209 -1.90 2.81 -14.56
CA THR A 209 -1.49 1.42 -14.77
C THR A 209 -0.73 0.91 -13.54
N ASP A 210 -1.30 -0.08 -12.85
CA ASP A 210 -0.77 -0.65 -11.60
C ASP A 210 -0.55 0.40 -10.50
N ALA A 211 -1.45 1.38 -10.37
CA ALA A 211 -1.30 2.48 -9.42
C ALA A 211 -1.55 2.11 -7.94
N ALA A 212 -2.00 0.89 -7.64
CA ALA A 212 -2.35 0.49 -6.27
C ALA A 212 -1.18 0.73 -5.29
N ASN A 213 -1.48 1.43 -4.19
CA ASN A 213 -0.53 1.87 -3.17
C ASN A 213 0.56 2.83 -3.67
N LEU A 214 0.39 3.45 -4.84
CA LEU A 214 1.29 4.46 -5.36
C LEU A 214 0.72 5.86 -5.19
N PRO A 215 1.57 6.85 -4.89
CA PRO A 215 1.16 8.25 -4.83
C PRO A 215 0.88 8.78 -6.24
N ILE A 216 -0.25 9.48 -6.36
CA ILE A 216 -0.71 10.18 -7.55
C ILE A 216 -1.03 11.64 -7.21
N LEU A 217 -1.12 12.48 -8.22
CA LEU A 217 -1.38 13.91 -8.09
C LEU A 217 -2.81 14.23 -8.53
N ILE A 218 -3.61 14.82 -7.65
CA ILE A 218 -4.99 15.22 -7.94
C ILE A 218 -5.03 16.73 -8.22
N PRO A 219 -5.21 17.16 -9.48
CA PRO A 219 -5.27 18.58 -9.82
C PRO A 219 -6.62 19.17 -9.39
N VAL A 220 -6.58 20.22 -8.56
CA VAL A 220 -7.78 20.90 -8.08
C VAL A 220 -7.68 22.41 -8.25
N THR A 221 -8.81 23.04 -8.59
CA THR A 221 -8.92 24.50 -8.74
C THR A 221 -9.19 25.21 -7.42
N ASN A 222 -9.72 24.49 -6.44
CA ASN A 222 -9.93 24.95 -5.06
C ASN A 222 -9.72 23.77 -4.11
N LEU A 223 -9.50 24.05 -2.83
CA LEU A 223 -9.40 23.00 -1.82
C LEU A 223 -10.72 22.24 -1.71
N PRO A 224 -10.74 20.91 -1.83
CA PRO A 224 -11.99 20.15 -1.77
C PRO A 224 -12.53 20.07 -0.36
N LYS A 225 -13.85 20.08 -0.25
CA LYS A 225 -14.56 19.72 0.99
C LYS A 225 -14.75 18.21 1.00
N LEU A 226 -13.89 17.51 1.72
CA LEU A 226 -13.98 16.05 1.84
C LEU A 226 -15.22 15.66 2.64
N ASP A 227 -15.94 14.64 2.18
CA ASP A 227 -17.04 14.05 2.94
C ASP A 227 -16.48 13.32 4.17
N GLN A 228 -16.79 13.86 5.34
CA GLN A 228 -16.31 13.33 6.62
C GLN A 228 -17.28 12.27 7.13
N PRO A 229 -16.80 11.08 7.49
CA PRO A 229 -17.67 10.01 7.95
C PRO A 229 -18.28 10.36 9.32
N SER A 230 -19.58 10.13 9.47
CA SER A 230 -20.28 10.36 10.74
C SER A 230 -20.03 9.23 11.73
N PRO A 231 -19.85 9.52 13.04
CA PRO A 231 -19.63 8.51 14.08
C PRO A 231 -20.74 7.45 14.20
N SER A 232 -21.94 7.76 13.71
CA SER A 232 -23.15 6.92 13.77
C SER A 232 -23.37 6.04 12.53
N GLY A 233 -22.46 6.08 11.55
CA GLY A 233 -22.56 5.28 10.34
C GLY A 233 -22.16 3.82 10.58
N SER A 234 -23.14 2.92 10.64
CA SER A 234 -22.90 1.48 10.54
C SER A 234 -22.03 1.19 9.32
N ILE A 235 -20.85 0.61 9.52
CA ILE A 235 -20.06 0.01 8.46
C ILE A 235 -20.93 -1.11 7.88
N SER A 236 -21.61 -0.85 6.75
CA SER A 236 -22.29 -1.90 5.99
C SER A 236 -21.22 -2.71 5.25
N SER A 237 -20.49 -3.55 5.99
CA SER A 237 -19.62 -4.58 5.43
C SER A 237 -20.44 -5.77 4.91
N SER A 238 -21.58 -5.51 4.28
CA SER A 238 -22.34 -6.54 3.56
C SER A 238 -21.60 -6.84 2.27
N LYS A 239 -20.75 -7.87 2.27
CA LYS A 239 -20.48 -8.84 1.17
C LYS A 239 -19.25 -9.73 1.45
N LYS A 240 -18.42 -9.45 2.47
CA LYS A 240 -17.19 -10.23 2.71
C LYS A 240 -17.38 -11.53 3.51
N LEU A 241 -18.48 -11.67 4.27
CA LEU A 241 -18.71 -12.86 5.10
C LEU A 241 -19.00 -14.16 4.30
N PRO A 242 -19.89 -14.18 3.28
CA PRO A 242 -20.22 -15.43 2.59
C PRO A 242 -19.10 -15.94 1.66
N VAL A 243 -18.23 -15.04 1.16
CA VAL A 243 -17.12 -15.42 0.26
C VAL A 243 -16.00 -16.13 1.02
N ILE A 244 -15.68 -15.67 2.23
CA ILE A 244 -14.63 -16.28 3.07
C ILE A 244 -15.05 -17.68 3.55
N ILE A 245 -16.33 -17.86 3.91
CA ILE A 245 -16.89 -19.15 4.31
C ILE A 245 -16.91 -20.14 3.13
N GLY A 246 -17.21 -19.67 1.91
CA GLY A 246 -17.19 -20.50 0.70
C GLY A 246 -15.81 -21.05 0.35
N ILE A 247 -14.76 -20.23 0.50
CA ILE A 247 -13.38 -20.62 0.18
C ILE A 247 -12.84 -21.63 1.21
N SER A 248 -13.16 -21.49 2.50
CA SER A 248 -12.66 -22.41 3.54
C SER A 248 -13.32 -23.80 3.47
N LEU A 249 -14.59 -23.88 3.08
CA LEU A 249 -15.30 -25.16 2.92
C LEU A 249 -14.86 -25.88 1.65
N GLY A 250 -14.64 -25.14 0.55
CA GLY A 250 -14.15 -25.70 -0.70
C GLY A 250 -12.74 -26.29 -0.59
N SER A 251 -11.83 -25.60 0.13
CA SER A 251 -10.46 -26.09 0.31
C SER A 251 -10.40 -27.34 1.19
N ALA A 252 -11.17 -27.40 2.28
CA ALA A 252 -11.25 -28.59 3.12
C ALA A 252 -11.80 -29.81 2.36
N PHE A 253 -12.86 -29.62 1.57
CA PHE A 253 -13.44 -30.69 0.76
C PHE A 253 -12.46 -31.22 -0.29
N PHE A 254 -11.76 -30.31 -0.98
CA PHE A 254 -10.78 -30.68 -2.01
C PHE A 254 -9.60 -31.48 -1.42
N ILE A 255 -9.12 -31.10 -0.23
CA ILE A 255 -8.07 -31.84 0.48
C ILE A 255 -8.54 -33.25 0.85
N VAL A 256 -9.77 -33.41 1.35
CA VAL A 256 -10.32 -34.73 1.72
C VAL A 256 -10.49 -35.64 0.49
N VAL A 257 -10.97 -35.10 -0.63
CA VAL A 257 -11.12 -35.88 -1.86
C VAL A 257 -9.75 -36.33 -2.40
N LEU A 258 -8.74 -35.45 -2.35
CA LEU A 258 -7.38 -35.79 -2.76
C LEU A 258 -6.77 -36.87 -1.87
N THR A 259 -6.92 -36.78 -0.54
CA THR A 259 -6.36 -37.79 0.37
C THR A 259 -7.03 -39.15 0.17
N LEU A 260 -8.36 -39.21 0.04
CA LEU A 260 -9.09 -40.45 -0.23
C LEU A 260 -8.69 -41.07 -1.57
N SER A 261 -8.51 -40.24 -2.61
CA SER A 261 -8.07 -40.71 -3.94
C SER A 261 -6.66 -41.30 -3.89
N LEU A 262 -5.74 -40.67 -3.16
CA LEU A 262 -4.37 -41.18 -2.97
C LEU A 262 -4.35 -42.49 -2.20
N VAL A 263 -5.14 -42.61 -1.13
CA VAL A 263 -5.29 -43.85 -0.35
C VAL A 263 -5.87 -44.96 -1.24
N TYR A 264 -6.88 -44.66 -2.04
CA TYR A 264 -7.47 -45.62 -2.97
C TYR A 264 -6.45 -46.15 -3.98
N VAL A 265 -5.67 -45.27 -4.60
CA VAL A 265 -4.60 -45.65 -5.55
C VAL A 265 -3.51 -46.47 -4.85
N TYR A 266 -3.13 -46.10 -3.62
CA TYR A 266 -2.16 -46.86 -2.82
C TYR A 266 -2.65 -48.27 -2.53
N CYS A 267 -3.90 -48.44 -2.09
CA CYS A 267 -4.51 -49.74 -1.85
C CYS A 267 -4.60 -50.59 -3.12
N LEU A 268 -4.92 -49.98 -4.27
CA LEU A 268 -4.91 -50.69 -5.56
C LEU A 268 -3.51 -51.16 -5.95
N LYS A 269 -2.49 -50.32 -5.75
CA LYS A 269 -1.10 -50.67 -6.03
C LYS A 269 -0.61 -51.79 -5.12
N MET A 270 -0.94 -51.74 -3.83
CA MET A 270 -0.60 -52.77 -2.84
C MET A 270 -1.30 -54.10 -3.16
N LYS A 271 -2.58 -54.08 -3.57
CA LYS A 271 -3.27 -55.30 -4.05
C LYS A 271 -2.62 -55.90 -5.30
N ARG A 272 -2.16 -55.06 -6.25
CA ARG A 272 -1.44 -55.54 -7.44
C ARG A 272 -0.10 -56.18 -7.09
N LEU A 273 0.65 -55.57 -6.16
CA LEU A 273 1.93 -56.09 -5.66
C LEU A 273 1.75 -57.45 -4.98
N ASN A 274 0.76 -57.59 -4.10
CA ASN A 274 0.46 -58.86 -3.43
C ASN A 274 -0.01 -59.95 -4.41
N ARG A 275 -0.72 -59.57 -5.48
CA ARG A 275 -1.11 -60.51 -6.54
C ARG A 275 0.11 -60.96 -7.37
N SER A 276 1.04 -60.06 -7.68
CA SER A 276 2.27 -60.42 -8.40
C SER A 276 3.23 -61.29 -7.57
N THR A 277 3.32 -61.11 -6.26
CA THR A 277 4.12 -62.00 -5.40
C THR A 277 3.49 -63.39 -5.30
N SER A 278 2.15 -63.48 -5.17
CA SER A 278 1.47 -64.78 -5.15
C SER A 278 1.60 -65.59 -6.45
N LEU A 279 1.73 -64.90 -7.60
CA LEU A 279 1.94 -65.54 -8.92
C LEU A 279 3.40 -66.00 -9.13
N ALA A 280 4.36 -65.37 -8.45
CA ALA A 280 5.78 -65.74 -8.53
C ALA A 280 6.15 -66.93 -7.63
N GLU A 281 5.33 -67.24 -6.61
CA GLU A 281 5.53 -68.39 -5.71
C GLU A 281 4.92 -69.70 -6.23
N THR A 282 4.10 -69.64 -7.29
CA THR A 282 3.44 -70.80 -7.92
C THR A 282 4.05 -71.25 -9.24
N ALA A 283 5.20 -70.69 -9.64
CA ALA A 283 5.98 -71.08 -10.83
C ALA A 283 7.31 -71.70 -10.41
#